data_AF-A0A558D9C0-F1
#
_entry.id   AF-A0A558D9C0-F1
#
_cell.length_a   1.000
_cell.length_b   1.000
_cell.length_c   1.000
_cell.angle_alpha   90.00
_cell.angle_beta   90.00
_cell.angle_gamma   90.00
#
_symmetry.space_group_name_H-M   'P 1'
#
loop_
_entity.id
_entity.type
_entity.pdbx_description
1 polymer ?
#
loop_
_entity_poly.entity_id
_entity_poly.type
_entity_poly.pdbx_seq_one_letter_code
_entity_poly.pdbx_strand_id
1 'polypeptide(L)'
;MNDYEAKQAARKARLEELAANARGASTATYKRARSMAEAIPFGQPILVGHHSEGRDRNFRSRIHSTYGKAFALDDKAKHYEQKAASVGTGGISSDDPAALTKLRAELADMEASQERMKAANKIIRQRAGDEDAQVDGLLALGWLTNERARELVRPDFAGRVGFPGYALTNNNANMRRVKLRIAELEQRRQRADVEQEGKGYTYREDTAENRVMFEFPGKPDEAIRALLKSHAFKWSPSRGAWVRQLNNAGLWAAQQVRTALEKIA
;
A
#
# COMPACT_ATOMS: atom_id res chain seq x y z
N MET A 1 14.79 11.13 7.96
CA MET A 1 13.64 10.19 7.95
C MET A 1 12.68 10.66 9.01
N ASN A 2 11.40 10.89 8.66
CA ASN A 2 10.40 11.31 9.64
C ASN A 2 9.81 10.10 10.41
N ASP A 3 9.06 10.33 11.48
CA ASP A 3 8.50 9.26 12.33
C ASP A 3 7.58 8.29 11.56
N TYR A 4 6.85 8.79 10.57
CA TYR A 4 5.97 7.98 9.73
C TYR A 4 6.79 7.03 8.85
N GLU A 5 7.83 7.55 8.20
CA GLU A 5 8.76 6.78 7.37
C GLU A 5 9.53 5.76 8.21
N ALA A 6 9.95 6.13 9.42
CA ALA A 6 10.59 5.22 10.36
C ALA A 6 9.67 4.04 10.74
N LYS A 7 8.37 4.31 10.99
CA LYS A 7 7.37 3.26 11.24
C LYS A 7 7.16 2.35 10.03
N GLN A 8 7.13 2.89 8.81
CA GLN A 8 7.03 2.09 7.58
C GLN A 8 8.29 1.22 7.40
N ALA A 9 9.47 1.80 7.61
CA ALA A 9 10.75 1.08 7.51
C ALA A 9 10.84 -0.05 8.54
N ALA A 10 10.51 0.20 9.80
CA ALA A 10 10.49 -0.82 10.86
C ALA A 10 9.47 -1.94 10.53
N ARG A 11 8.29 -1.60 10.00
CA ARG A 11 7.30 -2.59 9.57
C ARG A 11 7.83 -3.45 8.43
N LYS A 12 8.49 -2.84 7.43
CA LYS A 12 9.10 -3.53 6.30
C LYS A 12 10.21 -4.48 6.76
N ALA A 13 11.16 -3.98 7.55
CA ALA A 13 12.26 -4.76 8.09
C ALA A 13 11.77 -5.98 8.88
N ARG A 14 10.75 -5.81 9.74
CA ARG A 14 10.15 -6.93 10.48
C ARG A 14 9.52 -7.97 9.54
N LEU A 15 8.87 -7.55 8.44
CA LEU A 15 8.29 -8.49 7.48
C LEU A 15 9.38 -9.23 6.69
N GLU A 16 10.46 -8.55 6.33
CA GLU A 16 11.63 -9.15 5.68
C GLU A 16 12.31 -10.18 6.58
N GLU A 17 12.46 -9.87 7.86
CA GLU A 17 12.98 -10.81 8.86
C GLU A 17 12.09 -12.05 8.99
N LEU A 18 10.76 -11.86 9.08
CA LEU A 18 9.80 -12.98 9.10
C LEU A 18 9.87 -13.84 7.84
N ALA A 19 10.07 -13.21 6.68
CA ALA A 19 10.26 -13.92 5.42
C ALA A 19 11.55 -14.74 5.41
N ALA A 20 12.68 -14.13 5.81
CA ALA A 20 13.98 -14.77 5.87
C ALA A 20 13.96 -15.98 6.82
N ASN A 21 13.35 -15.82 8.00
CA ASN A 21 13.17 -16.90 8.97
C ASN A 21 12.32 -18.05 8.40
N ALA A 22 11.20 -17.74 7.73
CA ALA A 22 10.36 -18.74 7.09
C ALA A 22 11.09 -19.46 5.95
N ARG A 23 11.87 -18.74 5.14
CA ARG A 23 12.69 -19.28 4.05
C ARG A 23 13.79 -20.20 4.56
N GLY A 24 14.47 -19.80 5.63
CA GLY A 24 15.47 -20.61 6.32
C GLY A 24 14.86 -21.92 6.85
N ALA A 25 13.70 -21.84 7.50
CA ALA A 25 12.97 -23.00 8.01
C ALA A 25 12.48 -23.92 6.87
N SER A 26 11.98 -23.35 5.76
CA SER A 26 11.60 -24.10 4.56
C SER A 26 12.79 -24.87 4.01
N THR A 27 13.92 -24.20 3.80
CA THR A 27 15.15 -24.79 3.24
C THR A 27 15.67 -25.92 4.13
N ALA A 28 15.70 -25.73 5.45
CA ALA A 28 16.12 -26.76 6.40
C ALA A 28 15.18 -27.98 6.38
N THR A 29 13.86 -27.74 6.33
CA THR A 29 12.84 -28.80 6.28
C THR A 29 12.90 -29.57 4.97
N TYR A 30 13.12 -28.86 3.85
CA TYR A 30 13.31 -29.45 2.53
C TYR A 30 14.55 -30.34 2.50
N LYS A 31 15.69 -29.84 3.00
CA LYS A 31 16.95 -30.63 3.09
C LYS A 31 16.75 -31.91 3.91
N ARG A 32 15.98 -31.84 5.01
CA ARG A 32 15.60 -33.01 5.81
C ARG A 32 14.70 -33.98 5.04
N ALA A 33 13.69 -33.50 4.33
CA ALA A 33 12.83 -34.36 3.52
C ALA A 33 13.62 -35.06 2.42
N ARG A 34 14.57 -34.34 1.81
CA ARG A 34 15.50 -34.84 0.81
C ARG A 34 16.41 -35.93 1.37
N SER A 35 17.06 -35.71 2.52
CA SER A 35 17.91 -36.73 3.12
C SER A 35 17.13 -37.99 3.54
N MET A 36 15.87 -37.85 3.98
CA MET A 36 15.00 -38.99 4.23
C MET A 36 14.66 -39.75 2.94
N ALA A 37 14.43 -39.04 1.83
CA ALA A 37 14.14 -39.65 0.54
C ALA A 37 15.35 -40.37 -0.07
N GLU A 38 16.56 -39.82 0.11
CA GLU A 38 17.82 -40.42 -0.34
C GLU A 38 18.13 -41.75 0.35
N ALA A 39 17.52 -42.04 1.51
CA ALA A 39 17.63 -43.34 2.17
C ALA A 39 16.84 -44.46 1.45
N ILE A 40 15.96 -44.13 0.50
CA ILE A 40 15.24 -45.10 -0.34
C ILE A 40 15.99 -45.23 -1.67
N PRO A 41 16.58 -46.41 -1.98
CA PRO A 41 17.14 -46.70 -3.29
C PRO A 41 16.20 -46.33 -4.43
N PHE A 42 16.74 -45.66 -5.44
CA PHE A 42 15.97 -45.23 -6.60
C PHE A 42 15.31 -46.43 -7.31
N GLY A 43 14.00 -46.30 -7.57
CA GLY A 43 13.23 -47.35 -8.24
C GLY A 43 12.76 -48.51 -7.33
N GLN A 44 13.08 -48.50 -6.03
CA GLN A 44 12.61 -49.56 -5.12
C GLN A 44 11.08 -49.53 -4.97
N PRO A 45 10.34 -50.60 -5.33
CA PRO A 45 8.90 -50.68 -5.12
C PRO A 45 8.56 -50.95 -3.65
N ILE A 46 7.32 -50.62 -3.25
CA ILE A 46 6.78 -51.04 -1.96
C ILE A 46 6.51 -52.56 -2.05
N LEU A 47 7.06 -53.33 -1.12
CA LEU A 47 6.83 -54.78 -1.05
C LEU A 47 5.46 -55.07 -0.44
N VAL A 48 4.43 -55.17 -1.29
CA VAL A 48 3.05 -55.43 -0.86
C VAL A 48 2.92 -56.86 -0.30
N GLY A 49 2.29 -57.01 0.86
CA GLY A 49 2.12 -58.28 1.57
C GLY A 49 3.31 -58.70 2.45
N HIS A 50 4.42 -57.96 2.43
CA HIS A 50 5.59 -58.26 3.27
C HIS A 50 5.46 -57.63 4.67
N HIS A 51 6.06 -58.24 5.69
CA HIS A 51 6.00 -57.73 7.07
C HIS A 51 6.56 -56.29 7.24
N SER A 52 7.40 -55.82 6.31
CA SER A 52 7.95 -54.46 6.29
C SER A 52 7.08 -53.42 5.58
N GLU A 53 6.01 -53.84 4.89
CA GLU A 53 5.17 -52.98 4.05
C GLU A 53 4.67 -51.74 4.82
N GLY A 54 4.08 -51.97 5.99
CA GLY A 54 3.52 -50.88 6.81
C GLY A 54 4.59 -49.86 7.23
N ARG A 55 5.82 -50.32 7.52
CA ARG A 55 6.93 -49.44 7.89
C ARG A 55 7.37 -48.58 6.71
N ASP A 56 7.53 -49.16 5.52
CA ASP A 56 7.92 -48.43 4.31
C ASP A 56 6.88 -47.39 3.90
N ARG A 57 5.58 -47.76 3.91
CA ARG A 57 4.48 -46.83 3.65
C ARG A 57 4.47 -45.65 4.61
N ASN A 58 4.64 -45.90 5.90
CA ASN A 58 4.70 -44.85 6.92
C ASN A 58 5.92 -43.94 6.74
N PHE A 59 7.08 -44.50 6.36
CA PHE A 59 8.28 -43.72 6.11
C PHE A 59 8.13 -42.80 4.88
N ARG A 60 7.62 -43.34 3.76
CA ARG A 60 7.30 -42.57 2.55
C ARG A 60 6.25 -41.50 2.81
N SER A 61 5.22 -41.81 3.58
CA SER A 61 4.21 -40.83 4.01
C SER A 61 4.84 -39.69 4.81
N ARG A 62 5.74 -39.99 5.76
CA ARG A 62 6.48 -38.97 6.51
C ARG A 62 7.34 -38.09 5.62
N ILE A 63 8.01 -38.64 4.60
CA ILE A 63 8.77 -37.86 3.61
C ILE A 63 7.83 -36.88 2.91
N HIS A 64 6.71 -37.38 2.38
CA HIS A 64 5.71 -36.57 1.69
C HIS A 64 5.18 -35.44 2.58
N SER A 65 4.78 -35.74 3.82
CA SER A 65 4.32 -34.71 4.77
C SER A 65 5.42 -33.71 5.12
N THR A 66 6.69 -34.13 5.16
CA THR A 66 7.82 -33.21 5.45
C THR A 66 8.09 -32.27 4.28
N TYR A 67 8.01 -32.75 3.03
CA TYR A 67 8.02 -31.89 1.85
C TYR A 67 6.84 -30.91 1.85
N GLY A 68 5.62 -31.39 2.13
CA GLY A 68 4.44 -30.53 2.25
C GLY A 68 4.63 -29.40 3.27
N LYS A 69 5.25 -29.69 4.42
CA LYS A 69 5.62 -28.66 5.41
C LYS A 69 6.65 -27.67 4.88
N ALA A 70 7.66 -28.14 4.15
CA ALA A 70 8.67 -27.27 3.56
C ALA A 70 8.06 -26.29 2.55
N PHE A 71 7.16 -26.77 1.68
CA PHE A 71 6.45 -25.91 0.72
C PHE A 71 5.50 -24.93 1.41
N ALA A 72 4.76 -25.35 2.44
CA ALA A 72 3.93 -24.44 3.22
C ALA A 72 4.74 -23.32 3.89
N LEU A 73 5.97 -23.62 4.35
CA LEU A 73 6.90 -22.60 4.87
C LEU A 73 7.44 -21.68 3.77
N ASP A 74 7.66 -22.22 2.56
CA ASP A 74 8.07 -21.43 1.39
C ASP A 74 7.00 -20.43 0.96
N ASP A 75 5.74 -20.88 0.89
CA ASP A 75 4.59 -20.03 0.60
C ASP A 75 4.42 -18.94 1.66
N LYS A 76 4.64 -19.30 2.94
CA LYS A 76 4.67 -18.33 4.04
C LYS A 76 5.77 -17.29 3.88
N ALA A 77 6.96 -17.68 3.41
CA ALA A 77 8.05 -16.76 3.13
C ALA A 77 7.68 -15.79 1.99
N LYS A 78 7.19 -16.31 0.86
CA LYS A 78 6.71 -15.50 -0.28
C LYS A 78 5.61 -14.51 0.13
N HIS A 79 4.68 -14.94 0.98
CA HIS A 79 3.63 -14.06 1.51
C HIS A 79 4.19 -12.87 2.28
N TYR A 80 5.19 -13.10 3.13
CA TYR A 80 5.83 -12.00 3.86
C TYR A 80 6.69 -11.11 2.95
N GLU A 81 7.37 -11.67 1.95
CA GLU A 81 8.10 -10.89 0.92
C GLU A 81 7.16 -9.97 0.16
N GLN A 82 6.02 -10.48 -0.32
CA GLN A 82 5.00 -9.67 -0.99
C GLN A 82 4.44 -8.58 -0.07
N LYS A 83 4.20 -8.91 1.20
CA LYS A 83 3.77 -7.93 2.20
C LYS A 83 4.84 -6.87 2.47
N ALA A 84 6.12 -7.22 2.51
CA ALA A 84 7.22 -6.28 2.68
C ALA A 84 7.36 -5.37 1.46
N ALA A 85 7.26 -5.93 0.26
CA ALA A 85 7.35 -5.19 -1.00
C ALA A 85 6.21 -4.18 -1.17
N SER A 86 5.01 -4.48 -0.66
CA SER A 86 3.87 -3.55 -0.67
C SER A 86 3.92 -2.46 0.40
N VAL A 87 4.87 -2.50 1.35
CA VAL A 87 5.02 -1.43 2.33
C VAL A 87 5.53 -0.16 1.63
N GLY A 88 4.77 0.93 1.77
CA GLY A 88 5.13 2.22 1.17
C GLY A 88 4.78 2.38 -0.31
N THR A 89 4.20 1.36 -0.97
CA THR A 89 3.74 1.48 -2.37
C THR A 89 2.37 2.14 -2.49
N GLY A 90 1.69 2.38 -1.36
CA GLY A 90 0.48 3.19 -1.34
C GLY A 90 0.78 4.64 -1.70
N GLY A 91 -0.25 5.39 -2.10
CA GLY A 91 -0.12 6.84 -2.30
C GLY A 91 0.26 7.59 -1.01
N ILE A 92 0.53 8.88 -1.14
CA ILE A 92 0.94 9.75 -0.03
C ILE A 92 -0.14 9.73 1.08
N SER A 93 0.24 9.21 2.25
CA SER A 93 -0.65 9.09 3.39
C SER A 93 -0.87 10.45 4.07
N SER A 94 -2.08 10.72 4.56
CA SER A 94 -2.35 11.90 5.38
C SER A 94 -1.68 11.87 6.75
N ASP A 95 -1.27 10.68 7.21
CA ASP A 95 -0.55 10.51 8.48
C ASP A 95 0.95 10.83 8.33
N ASP A 96 1.44 11.08 7.11
CA ASP A 96 2.81 11.54 6.86
C ASP A 96 2.89 13.07 7.13
N PRO A 97 3.72 13.54 8.07
CA PRO A 97 3.87 14.98 8.30
C PRO A 97 4.41 15.73 7.07
N ALA A 98 5.08 15.04 6.15
CA ALA A 98 5.55 15.61 4.88
C ALA A 98 4.52 15.50 3.74
N ALA A 99 3.30 15.02 3.99
CA ALA A 99 2.30 14.75 2.95
C ALA A 99 2.02 15.94 2.04
N LEU A 100 1.81 17.14 2.61
CA LEU A 100 1.55 18.36 1.83
C LEU A 100 2.73 18.73 0.93
N THR A 101 3.96 18.62 1.45
CA THR A 101 5.18 18.90 0.68
C THR A 101 5.31 17.93 -0.49
N LYS A 102 5.10 16.63 -0.26
CA LYS A 102 5.17 15.60 -1.30
C LYS A 102 4.07 15.78 -2.36
N LEU A 103 2.83 16.08 -1.96
CA LEU A 103 1.72 16.33 -2.89
C LEU A 103 1.94 17.58 -3.74
N ARG A 104 2.50 18.66 -3.17
CA ARG A 104 2.84 19.87 -3.91
C ARG A 104 3.96 19.62 -4.93
N ALA A 105 4.95 18.79 -4.58
CA ALA A 105 5.99 18.37 -5.53
C ALA A 105 5.40 17.54 -6.68
N GLU A 106 4.58 16.53 -6.38
CA GLU A 106 3.87 15.75 -7.41
C GLU A 106 3.02 16.64 -8.32
N LEU A 107 2.35 17.64 -7.75
CA LEU A 107 1.57 18.59 -8.52
C LEU A 107 2.43 19.43 -9.47
N ALA A 108 3.57 19.94 -9.00
CA ALA A 108 4.50 20.71 -9.81
C ALA A 108 5.06 19.87 -10.98
N ASP A 109 5.37 18.60 -10.73
CA ASP A 109 5.81 17.67 -11.78
C ASP A 109 4.71 17.41 -12.82
N MET A 110 3.46 17.24 -12.38
CA MET A 110 2.31 17.10 -13.29
C MET A 110 2.08 18.37 -14.12
N GLU A 111 2.23 19.55 -13.52
CA GLU A 111 2.11 20.84 -14.22
C GLU A 111 3.23 21.00 -15.25
N ALA A 112 4.48 20.70 -14.89
CA ALA A 112 5.61 20.72 -15.81
C ALA A 112 5.43 19.73 -16.98
N SER A 113 4.97 18.51 -16.69
CA SER A 113 4.66 17.50 -17.71
C SER A 113 3.56 17.97 -18.66
N GLN A 114 2.51 18.61 -18.14
CA GLN A 114 1.43 19.17 -18.94
C GLN A 114 1.94 20.20 -19.94
N GLU A 115 2.76 21.15 -19.47
CA GLU A 115 3.29 22.21 -20.33
C GLU A 115 4.28 21.67 -21.36
N ARG A 116 5.12 20.69 -21.00
CA ARG A 116 5.98 19.97 -21.95
C ARG A 116 5.18 19.31 -23.07
N MET A 117 4.12 18.57 -22.73
CA MET A 117 3.25 17.91 -23.72
C MET A 117 2.56 18.91 -24.64
N LYS A 118 2.03 20.01 -24.09
CA LYS A 118 1.41 21.09 -24.87
C LYS A 118 2.41 21.76 -25.82
N ALA A 119 3.61 22.07 -25.32
CA ALA A 119 4.66 22.70 -26.12
C ALA A 119 5.08 21.80 -27.29
N ALA A 120 5.31 20.51 -27.03
CA ALA A 120 5.63 19.53 -28.07
C ALA A 120 4.51 19.43 -29.13
N ASN A 121 3.25 19.28 -28.70
CA ASN A 121 2.12 19.21 -29.62
C ASN A 121 1.92 20.49 -30.43
N LYS A 122 2.23 21.65 -29.84
CA LYS A 122 2.19 22.93 -30.55
C LYS A 122 3.22 22.96 -31.69
N ILE A 123 4.46 22.53 -31.42
CA ILE A 123 5.52 22.48 -32.43
C ILE A 123 5.15 21.53 -33.57
N ILE A 124 4.71 20.31 -33.23
CA ILE A 124 4.29 19.30 -34.20
C ILE A 124 3.19 19.87 -35.12
N ARG A 125 2.19 20.54 -34.55
CA ARG A 125 1.10 21.15 -35.33
C ARG A 125 1.58 22.31 -36.22
N GLN A 126 2.48 23.15 -35.71
CA GLN A 126 2.96 24.34 -36.43
C GLN A 126 3.87 24.00 -37.61
N ARG A 127 4.61 22.89 -37.53
CA ARG A 127 5.56 22.43 -38.57
C ARG A 127 5.01 21.21 -39.33
N ALA A 128 3.69 21.09 -39.42
CA ALA A 128 3.05 19.94 -40.05
C ALA A 128 3.48 19.79 -41.52
N GLY A 129 3.82 18.56 -41.93
CA GLY A 129 4.26 18.24 -43.28
C GLY A 129 5.78 18.25 -43.49
N ASP A 130 6.56 18.68 -42.49
CA ASP A 130 8.02 18.66 -42.50
C ASP A 130 8.54 17.96 -41.23
N GLU A 131 8.84 16.65 -41.36
CA GLU A 131 9.27 15.82 -40.22
C GLU A 131 10.58 16.30 -39.62
N ASP A 132 11.54 16.72 -40.46
CA ASP A 132 12.85 17.18 -40.00
C ASP A 132 12.70 18.50 -39.22
N ALA A 133 11.89 19.44 -39.74
CA ALA A 133 11.58 20.66 -39.01
C ALA A 133 10.81 20.38 -37.70
N GLN A 134 9.91 19.40 -37.65
CA GLN A 134 9.24 19.01 -36.41
C GLN A 134 10.23 18.45 -35.38
N VAL A 135 11.12 17.54 -35.80
CA VAL A 135 12.14 16.94 -34.95
C VAL A 135 13.10 18.00 -34.41
N ASP A 136 13.59 18.90 -35.26
CA ASP A 136 14.47 20.00 -34.84
C ASP A 136 13.81 20.91 -33.82
N GLY A 137 12.51 21.21 -34.00
CA GLY A 137 11.75 22.00 -33.04
C GLY A 137 11.59 21.31 -31.70
N LEU A 138 11.34 20.00 -31.71
CA LEU A 138 11.23 19.18 -30.49
C LEU A 138 12.57 19.07 -29.76
N LEU A 139 13.68 18.93 -30.49
CA LEU A 139 15.03 18.91 -29.92
C LEU A 139 15.39 20.26 -29.28
N ALA A 140 14.99 21.37 -29.88
CA ALA A 140 15.20 22.71 -29.32
C ALA A 140 14.50 22.93 -27.95
N LEU A 141 13.52 22.10 -27.58
CA LEU A 141 12.95 22.11 -26.24
C LEU A 141 13.91 21.62 -25.15
N GLY A 142 14.98 20.90 -25.52
CA GLY A 142 16.09 20.54 -24.63
C GLY A 142 15.84 19.37 -23.66
N TRP A 143 14.65 18.76 -23.66
CA TRP A 143 14.32 17.61 -22.79
C TRP A 143 13.97 16.33 -23.57
N LEU A 144 14.02 16.36 -24.91
CA LEU A 144 13.78 15.20 -25.77
C LEU A 144 15.09 14.72 -26.40
N THR A 145 15.23 13.41 -26.54
CA THR A 145 16.24 12.79 -27.39
C THR A 145 15.79 12.78 -28.85
N ASN A 146 16.72 12.66 -29.79
CA ASN A 146 16.40 12.58 -31.22
C ASN A 146 15.47 11.40 -31.53
N GLU A 147 15.76 10.23 -30.95
CA GLU A 147 14.92 9.04 -31.04
C GLU A 147 13.48 9.33 -30.59
N ARG A 148 13.31 9.93 -29.41
CA ARG A 148 11.99 10.21 -28.87
C ARG A 148 11.24 11.29 -29.65
N ALA A 149 11.95 12.29 -30.17
CA ALA A 149 11.37 13.30 -31.05
C ALA A 149 10.82 12.69 -32.34
N ARG A 150 11.59 11.80 -32.99
CA ARG A 150 11.14 11.06 -34.18
C ARG A 150 9.95 10.15 -33.90
N GLU A 151 9.93 9.48 -32.76
CA GLU A 151 8.77 8.67 -32.32
C GLU A 151 7.50 9.51 -32.18
N LEU A 152 7.60 10.73 -31.61
CA LEU A 152 6.45 11.61 -31.41
C LEU A 152 5.90 12.17 -32.72
N VAL A 153 6.73 12.34 -33.74
CA VAL A 153 6.32 12.83 -35.07
C VAL A 153 5.62 11.74 -35.88
N ARG A 154 5.96 10.47 -35.64
CA ARG A 154 5.31 9.35 -36.32
C ARG A 154 3.92 9.09 -35.72
N PRO A 155 2.93 8.75 -36.57
CA PRO A 155 1.64 8.30 -36.09
C PRO A 155 1.78 7.04 -35.23
N ASP A 156 1.06 6.98 -34.11
CA ASP A 156 0.95 5.77 -33.30
C ASP A 156 0.06 4.71 -33.99
N PHE A 157 -0.17 3.58 -33.32
CA PHE A 157 -0.99 2.49 -33.86
C PHE A 157 -2.43 2.89 -34.23
N ALA A 158 -2.91 4.03 -33.72
CA ALA A 158 -4.24 4.57 -33.98
C ALA A 158 -4.19 5.86 -34.83
N GLY A 159 -3.05 6.14 -35.46
CA GLY A 159 -2.86 7.29 -36.35
C GLY A 159 -2.68 8.63 -35.63
N ARG A 160 -2.45 8.65 -34.31
CA ARG A 160 -2.29 9.89 -33.54
C ARG A 160 -0.83 10.33 -33.58
N VAL A 161 -0.60 11.61 -33.84
CA VAL A 161 0.74 12.21 -33.87
C VAL A 161 0.94 13.09 -32.64
N GLY A 162 2.12 13.03 -32.05
CA GLY A 162 2.49 13.73 -30.82
C GLY A 162 1.95 13.07 -29.55
N PHE A 163 1.88 13.84 -28.47
CA PHE A 163 1.25 13.37 -27.24
C PHE A 163 -0.27 13.25 -27.45
N PRO A 164 -0.85 12.08 -27.19
CA PRO A 164 -2.26 11.86 -27.48
C PRO A 164 -3.15 12.67 -26.53
N GLY A 165 -4.29 13.14 -27.03
CA GLY A 165 -5.19 14.02 -26.28
C GLY A 165 -5.66 13.43 -24.94
N TYR A 166 -5.87 12.11 -24.86
CA TYR A 166 -6.26 11.45 -23.61
C TYR A 166 -5.18 11.57 -22.52
N ALA A 167 -3.89 11.63 -22.88
CA ALA A 167 -2.81 11.76 -21.90
C ALA A 167 -2.87 13.13 -21.21
N LEU A 168 -3.11 14.20 -21.98
CA LEU A 168 -3.30 15.55 -21.43
C LEU A 168 -4.57 15.64 -20.57
N THR A 169 -5.67 15.03 -21.01
CA THR A 169 -6.93 14.99 -20.25
C THR A 169 -6.77 14.25 -18.92
N ASN A 170 -6.12 13.08 -18.95
CA ASN A 170 -5.85 12.28 -17.75
C ASN A 170 -4.93 13.03 -16.78
N ASN A 171 -3.89 13.70 -17.29
CA ASN A 171 -2.99 14.50 -16.46
C ASN A 171 -3.73 15.70 -15.81
N ASN A 172 -4.58 16.41 -16.56
CA ASN A 172 -5.44 17.46 -16.01
C ASN A 172 -6.37 16.95 -14.90
N ALA A 173 -7.00 15.79 -15.10
CA ALA A 173 -7.86 15.17 -14.09
C ALA A 173 -7.07 14.81 -12.81
N ASN A 174 -5.85 14.29 -12.97
CA ASN A 174 -4.95 14.01 -11.86
C ASN A 174 -4.53 15.28 -11.11
N MET A 175 -4.13 16.34 -11.81
CA MET A 175 -3.81 17.63 -11.19
C MET A 175 -4.98 18.17 -10.37
N ARG A 176 -6.21 18.12 -10.90
CA ARG A 176 -7.41 18.55 -10.16
C ARG A 176 -7.61 17.72 -8.88
N ARG A 177 -7.44 16.39 -8.96
CA ARG A 177 -7.55 15.49 -7.81
C ARG A 177 -6.51 15.80 -6.73
N VAL A 178 -5.26 16.03 -7.12
CA VAL A 178 -4.17 16.38 -6.20
C VAL A 178 -4.40 17.76 -5.56
N LYS A 179 -4.83 18.76 -6.34
CA LYS A 179 -5.20 20.10 -5.82
C LYS A 179 -6.30 20.02 -4.76
N LEU A 180 -7.36 19.26 -5.03
CA LEU A 180 -8.44 19.05 -4.06
C LEU A 180 -7.92 18.38 -2.78
N ARG A 181 -7.04 17.39 -2.92
CA ARG A 181 -6.44 16.68 -1.78
C ARG A 181 -5.53 17.58 -0.94
N ILE A 182 -4.75 18.46 -1.58
CA ILE A 182 -3.92 19.45 -0.88
C ILE A 182 -4.80 20.38 -0.06
N ALA A 183 -5.84 20.97 -0.67
CA ALA A 183 -6.77 21.86 0.03
C ALA A 183 -7.46 21.18 1.22
N GLU A 184 -7.88 19.92 1.05
CA GLU A 184 -8.47 19.12 2.13
C GLU A 184 -7.49 18.93 3.30
N LEU A 185 -6.22 18.61 3.03
CA LEU A 185 -5.22 18.42 4.08
C LEU A 185 -4.81 19.74 4.75
N GLU A 186 -4.78 20.85 4.01
CA GLU A 186 -4.55 22.19 4.56
C GLU A 186 -5.66 22.60 5.53
N GLN A 187 -6.93 22.43 5.13
CA GLN A 187 -8.07 22.70 6.00
C GLN A 187 -8.03 21.85 7.28
N ARG A 188 -7.65 20.57 7.16
CA ARG A 188 -7.52 19.68 8.32
C ARG A 188 -6.42 20.13 9.29
N ARG A 189 -5.30 20.65 8.79
CA ARG A 189 -4.21 21.18 9.64
C ARG A 189 -4.57 22.46 10.38
N GLN A 190 -5.54 23.23 9.88
CA GLN A 190 -6.01 24.45 10.54
C GLN A 190 -7.07 24.17 11.61
N ARG A 191 -7.56 22.93 11.71
CA ARG A 191 -8.51 22.55 12.75
C ARG A 191 -7.82 22.63 14.10
N ALA A 192 -8.53 23.12 15.11
CA ALA A 192 -8.09 23.05 16.49
C ALA A 192 -8.41 21.68 17.08
N ASP A 193 -7.62 21.28 18.07
CA ASP A 193 -7.97 20.12 18.89
C ASP A 193 -9.27 20.40 19.65
N VAL A 194 -10.07 19.36 19.81
CA VAL A 194 -11.35 19.44 20.53
C VAL A 194 -11.34 18.38 21.61
N GLU A 195 -11.60 18.79 22.83
CA GLU A 195 -11.79 17.88 23.96
C GLU A 195 -13.14 18.16 24.61
N GLN A 196 -13.93 17.12 24.84
CA GLN A 196 -15.27 17.23 25.42
C GLN A 196 -15.51 16.07 26.37
N GLU A 197 -15.90 16.40 27.60
CA GLU A 197 -16.31 15.41 28.59
C GLU A 197 -17.72 14.89 28.27
N GLY A 198 -17.83 13.57 28.20
CA GLY A 198 -19.09 12.85 28.10
C GLY A 198 -19.43 12.14 29.40
N LYS A 199 -20.59 11.47 29.43
CA LYS A 199 -20.98 10.63 30.57
C LYS A 199 -20.09 9.38 30.63
N GLY A 200 -19.04 9.42 31.42
CA GLY A 200 -18.13 8.29 31.65
C GLY A 200 -17.09 8.06 30.56
N TYR A 201 -16.86 9.04 29.69
CA TYR A 201 -15.81 9.01 28.66
C TYR A 201 -15.36 10.43 28.32
N THR A 202 -14.13 10.54 27.82
CA THR A 202 -13.60 11.79 27.26
C THR A 202 -13.50 11.64 25.74
N TYR A 203 -14.09 12.57 25.01
CA TYR A 203 -14.01 12.65 23.55
C TYR A 203 -12.92 13.61 23.13
N ARG A 204 -12.03 13.16 22.22
CA ARG A 204 -10.94 13.98 21.72
C ARG A 204 -10.82 13.93 20.19
N GLU A 205 -10.69 15.10 19.58
CA GLU A 205 -10.23 15.27 18.19
C GLU A 205 -8.78 15.75 18.25
N ASP A 206 -7.85 14.85 17.94
CA ASP A 206 -6.42 15.14 17.93
C ASP A 206 -5.97 15.38 16.48
N THR A 207 -5.69 16.63 16.17
CA THR A 207 -5.30 17.08 14.84
C THR A 207 -3.85 16.73 14.51
N ALA A 208 -2.98 16.70 15.53
CA ALA A 208 -1.58 16.31 15.39
C ALA A 208 -1.43 14.82 15.04
N GLU A 209 -2.19 13.96 15.71
CA GLU A 209 -2.23 12.52 15.43
C GLU A 209 -3.19 12.14 14.31
N ASN A 210 -4.01 13.08 13.84
CA ASN A 210 -5.07 12.85 12.85
C ASN A 210 -6.04 11.75 13.32
N ARG A 211 -6.49 11.82 14.58
CA ARG A 211 -7.37 10.82 15.21
C ARG A 211 -8.57 11.44 15.92
N VAL A 212 -9.67 10.71 15.88
CA VAL A 212 -10.82 10.90 16.78
C VAL A 212 -10.77 9.79 17.81
N MET A 213 -10.85 10.14 19.09
CA MET A 213 -10.63 9.23 20.21
C MET A 213 -11.78 9.27 21.21
N PHE A 214 -12.08 8.11 21.77
CA PHE A 214 -12.88 7.95 22.98
C PHE A 214 -12.02 7.29 24.04
N GLU A 215 -11.80 8.02 25.12
CA GLU A 215 -11.06 7.58 26.30
C GLU A 215 -12.05 7.22 27.39
N PHE A 216 -11.86 6.05 28.01
CA PHE A 216 -12.68 5.56 29.10
C PHE A 216 -11.76 5.27 30.29
N PRO A 217 -12.19 5.54 31.54
CA PRO A 217 -11.36 5.33 32.72
C PRO A 217 -11.02 3.84 32.95
N GLY A 218 -11.82 2.94 32.39
CA GLY A 218 -11.59 1.50 32.43
C GLY A 218 -12.15 0.82 31.20
N LYS A 219 -12.16 -0.52 31.20
CA LYS A 219 -12.73 -1.30 30.10
C LYS A 219 -14.25 -1.07 30.05
N PRO A 220 -14.79 -0.44 28.99
CA PRO A 220 -16.23 -0.22 28.90
C PRO A 220 -16.98 -1.53 28.65
N ASP A 221 -18.28 -1.52 28.95
CA ASP A 221 -19.16 -2.68 28.79
C ASP A 221 -19.18 -3.20 27.35
N GLU A 222 -19.51 -4.49 27.19
CA GLU A 222 -19.50 -5.13 25.86
C GLU A 222 -20.44 -4.42 24.88
N ALA A 223 -21.58 -3.89 25.35
CA ALA A 223 -22.51 -3.12 24.51
C ALA A 223 -21.86 -1.84 23.94
N ILE A 224 -21.11 -1.09 24.76
CA ILE A 224 -20.38 0.10 24.34
C ILE A 224 -19.25 -0.28 23.37
N ARG A 225 -18.52 -1.37 23.66
CA ARG A 225 -17.47 -1.86 22.76
C ARG A 225 -18.02 -2.33 21.41
N ALA A 226 -19.19 -2.96 21.40
CA ALA A 226 -19.86 -3.36 20.17
C ALA A 226 -20.30 -2.16 19.34
N LEU A 227 -20.85 -1.12 19.98
CA LEU A 227 -21.19 0.15 19.34
C LEU A 227 -19.96 0.84 18.73
N LEU A 228 -18.86 0.93 19.46
CA LEU A 228 -17.62 1.53 18.94
C LEU A 228 -17.10 0.75 17.71
N LYS A 229 -17.10 -0.59 17.78
CA LYS A 229 -16.69 -1.45 16.66
C LYS A 229 -17.61 -1.31 15.44
N SER A 230 -18.93 -1.21 15.63
CA SER A 230 -19.87 -1.04 14.51
C SER A 230 -19.65 0.27 13.76
N HIS A 231 -19.19 1.31 14.48
CA HIS A 231 -18.73 2.58 13.90
C HIS A 231 -17.23 2.60 13.53
N ALA A 232 -16.59 1.44 13.45
CA ALA A 232 -15.21 1.23 13.03
C ALA A 232 -14.14 1.91 13.90
N PHE A 233 -14.45 2.22 15.16
CA PHE A 233 -13.43 2.59 16.14
C PHE A 233 -12.66 1.35 16.59
N LYS A 234 -11.33 1.48 16.68
CA LYS A 234 -10.43 0.39 17.05
C LYS A 234 -9.72 0.74 18.35
N TRP A 235 -9.62 -0.24 19.25
CA TRP A 235 -8.82 -0.07 20.46
C TRP A 235 -7.34 0.11 20.12
N SER A 236 -6.71 1.14 20.68
CA SER A 236 -5.28 1.43 20.56
C SER A 236 -4.62 1.28 21.93
N PRO A 237 -3.96 0.13 22.23
CA PRO A 237 -3.33 -0.10 23.53
C PRO A 237 -2.31 0.98 23.91
N SER A 238 -1.55 1.49 22.95
CA SER A 238 -0.56 2.55 23.18
C SER A 238 -1.15 3.91 23.57
N ARG A 239 -2.45 4.10 23.33
CA ARG A 239 -3.18 5.35 23.63
C ARG A 239 -4.16 5.19 24.79
N GLY A 240 -4.48 3.95 25.17
CA GLY A 240 -5.59 3.70 26.10
C GLY A 240 -6.95 4.15 25.57
N ALA A 241 -7.12 4.28 24.25
CA ALA A 241 -8.30 4.89 23.64
C ALA A 241 -8.87 4.08 22.47
N TRP A 242 -10.16 4.27 22.21
CA TRP A 242 -10.81 3.81 20.97
C TRP A 242 -10.66 4.87 19.89
N VAL A 243 -9.94 4.52 18.82
CA VAL A 243 -9.52 5.51 17.82
C VAL A 243 -10.06 5.22 16.43
N ARG A 244 -10.28 6.29 15.70
CA ARG A 244 -10.55 6.31 14.26
C ARG A 244 -9.80 7.46 13.62
N GLN A 245 -9.57 7.42 12.31
CA GLN A 245 -8.95 8.53 11.59
C GLN A 245 -9.83 9.80 11.65
N LEU A 246 -9.20 10.96 11.87
CA LEU A 246 -9.83 12.27 11.78
C LEU A 246 -10.12 12.63 10.32
N ASN A 247 -11.35 12.35 9.90
CA ASN A 247 -11.90 12.70 8.60
C ASN A 247 -13.41 12.91 8.75
N ASN A 248 -14.09 13.42 7.72
CA ASN A 248 -15.53 13.70 7.79
C ASN A 248 -16.37 12.48 8.22
N ALA A 249 -16.03 11.29 7.72
CA ALA A 249 -16.72 10.06 8.10
C ALA A 249 -16.42 9.64 9.55
N GLY A 250 -15.22 9.93 10.06
CA GLY A 250 -14.82 9.70 11.45
C GLY A 250 -15.54 10.62 12.41
N LEU A 251 -15.65 11.91 12.06
CA LEU A 251 -16.42 12.90 12.82
C LEU A 251 -17.91 12.55 12.86
N TRP A 252 -18.48 12.20 11.71
CA TRP A 252 -19.88 11.75 11.65
C TRP A 252 -20.10 10.50 12.52
N ALA A 253 -19.20 9.52 12.43
CA ALA A 253 -19.29 8.30 13.23
C ALA A 253 -19.13 8.59 14.74
N ALA A 254 -18.23 9.49 15.11
CA ALA A 254 -18.11 9.93 16.49
C ALA A 254 -19.39 10.59 17.00
N GLN A 255 -20.01 11.47 16.19
CA GLN A 255 -21.28 12.08 16.54
C GLN A 255 -22.36 11.02 16.80
N GLN A 256 -22.48 10.01 15.94
CA GLN A 256 -23.43 8.91 16.13
C GLN A 256 -23.16 8.12 17.41
N VAL A 257 -21.89 7.80 17.69
CA VAL A 257 -21.51 7.10 18.93
C VAL A 257 -21.86 7.95 20.14
N ARG A 258 -21.52 9.25 20.14
CA ARG A 258 -21.84 10.16 21.25
C ARG A 258 -23.33 10.22 21.54
N THR A 259 -24.16 10.41 20.52
CA THR A 259 -25.62 10.41 20.65
C THR A 259 -26.17 9.07 21.16
N ALA A 260 -25.57 7.95 20.75
CA ALA A 260 -25.97 6.64 21.26
C ALA A 260 -25.55 6.42 22.72
N LEU A 261 -24.35 6.86 23.11
CA LEU A 261 -23.88 6.79 24.49
C LEU A 261 -24.72 7.64 25.45
N GLU A 262 -25.17 8.82 25.01
CA GLU A 262 -26.09 9.67 25.79
C GLU A 262 -27.43 8.99 26.10
N LYS A 263 -27.87 8.04 25.27
CA LYS A 263 -29.12 7.28 25.46
C LYS A 263 -28.95 6.04 26.35
N ILE A 264 -27.72 5.52 26.44
CA ILE A 264 -27.40 4.33 27.23
C ILE A 264 -27.09 4.71 28.69
N ALA A 265 -26.65 5.96 28.92
CA ALA A 265 -26.26 6.51 30.22
C ALA A 265 -27.35 7.37 30.87
#